data_AF-A0A3C0SSL7-F1
#
_entry.id   AF-A0A3C0SSL7-F1
#
_cell.length_a   1.000
_cell.length_b   1.000
_cell.length_c   1.000
_cell.angle_alpha   90.00
_cell.angle_beta   90.00
_cell.angle_gamma   90.00
#
_symmetry.space_group_name_H-M   'P 1'
#
loop_
_entity.id
_entity.type
_entity.pdbx_description
1 polymer ?
#
loop_
_entity_poly.entity_id
_entity_poly.type
_entity_poly.pdbx_seq_one_letter_code
_entity_poly.pdbx_strand_id
1 'polypeptide(L)' 'MDTLNQVANKYLKENGITTRYFSDYIGCEYSRCARWLKGQSEITPKQIKRTHDFRNGKFIKTVDEILKEG' A
#
# COMPACT_ATOMS: atom_id res chain seq x y z
N MET A 1 10.74 -8.12 -15.53
CA MET A 1 9.62 -7.20 -15.27
C MET A 1 9.15 -7.51 -13.87
N ASP A 2 9.23 -6.54 -12.94
CA ASP A 2 8.85 -6.80 -11.56
C ASP A 2 7.32 -6.95 -11.45
N THR A 3 6.87 -7.89 -10.63
CA THR A 3 5.45 -8.09 -10.34
C THR A 3 4.91 -7.00 -9.42
N LEU A 4 3.60 -6.73 -9.44
CA LEU A 4 2.99 -5.65 -8.64
C LEU A 4 3.35 -5.73 -7.14
N ASN A 5 3.39 -6.94 -6.58
CA ASN A 5 3.78 -7.16 -5.19
C ASN A 5 5.26 -6.85 -4.92
N GLN A 6 6.17 -7.15 -5.86
CA GLN A 6 7.60 -6.79 -5.75
C GLN A 6 7.77 -5.27 -5.75
N VAL A 7 7.10 -4.59 -6.67
CA VAL A 7 7.13 -3.13 -6.77
C VAL A 7 6.53 -2.47 -5.53
N ALA A 8 5.39 -2.97 -5.04
CA ALA A 8 4.77 -2.47 -3.81
C ALA A 8 5.71 -2.67 -2.60
N ASN A 9 6.31 -3.85 -2.44
CA ASN A 9 7.22 -4.12 -1.32
C ASN A 9 8.45 -3.21 -1.34
N LYS A 10 9.04 -2.96 -2.51
CA LYS A 10 10.16 -2.02 -2.66
C LYS A 10 9.74 -0.60 -2.27
N TYR A 11 8.59 -0.14 -2.76
CA TYR A 11 8.05 1.18 -2.43
C TYR A 11 7.84 1.38 -0.93
N LEU A 12 7.24 0.40 -0.24
CA LEU A 12 7.02 0.47 1.20
C LEU A 12 8.34 0.61 1.97
N LYS A 13 9.36 -0.17 1.59
CA LYS A 13 10.67 -0.13 2.24
C LYS A 13 11.39 1.20 2.03
N GLU A 14 11.42 1.70 0.80
CA GLU A 14 12.11 2.95 0.46
C GLU A 14 11.47 4.18 1.12
N ASN A 15 10.15 4.12 1.38
CA ASN A 15 9.40 5.22 2.00
C ASN A 15 9.14 5.02 3.51
N GLY A 16 9.72 3.99 4.13
CA GLY A 16 9.52 3.71 5.56
C GLY A 16 8.08 3.38 5.96
N ILE A 17 7.25 2.91 5.01
CA ILE A 17 5.84 2.62 5.23
C ILE A 17 5.70 1.22 5.79
N THR A 18 4.97 1.10 6.91
CA THR A 18 4.71 -0.20 7.52
C THR A 18 3.73 -1.03 6.69
N THR A 19 3.93 -2.35 6.67
CA THR A 19 2.97 -3.28 6.06
C THR A 19 1.58 -3.16 6.69
N ARG A 20 1.50 -2.83 8.00
CA ARG A 20 0.24 -2.58 8.70
C ARG A 20 -0.56 -1.45 8.04
N TYR A 21 0.06 -0.27 7.92
CA TYR A 21 -0.57 0.90 7.30
C TYR A 21 -1.04 0.61 5.88
N PHE A 22 -0.18 -0.01 5.08
CA PHE A 22 -0.53 -0.39 3.72
C PHE A 22 -1.69 -1.39 3.66
N SER A 23 -1.68 -2.41 4.53
CA SER A 23 -2.74 -3.43 4.60
C SER A 23 -4.09 -2.81 4.97
N ASP A 24 -4.11 -1.88 5.92
CA ASP A 24 -5.30 -1.15 6.34
C ASP A 24 -5.81 -0.27 5.18
N TYR A 25 -4.91 0.43 4.48
CA TYR A 25 -5.27 1.26 3.31
C TYR A 25 -5.90 0.44 2.19
N ILE A 26 -5.34 -0.71 1.81
CA ILE A 26 -5.92 -1.53 0.73
C ILE A 26 -7.13 -2.37 1.19
N GLY A 27 -7.40 -2.42 2.50
CA GLY A 27 -8.44 -3.27 3.08
C GLY A 27 -8.10 -4.76 2.97
N CYS A 28 -6.84 -5.12 3.23
CA CYS A 28 -6.34 -6.49 3.27
C CYS A 28 -5.97 -6.83 4.71
N GLU A 29 -6.31 -8.04 5.15
CA GLU A 29 -5.85 -8.54 6.45
C GLU A 29 -4.31 -8.61 6.47
N TYR A 30 -3.72 -8.23 7.60
CA TYR A 30 -2.28 -7.99 7.71
C TYR A 30 -1.44 -9.20 7.29
N SER A 31 -1.76 -10.40 7.78
CA SER A 31 -0.98 -11.60 7.49
C SER A 31 -1.08 -12.00 6.02
N ARG A 32 -2.27 -11.90 5.42
CA ARG A 32 -2.48 -12.06 3.98
C ARG A 32 -1.71 -11.02 3.16
N CYS A 33 -1.71 -9.76 3.57
CA CYS A 33 -0.96 -8.70 2.89
C CYS A 33 0.55 -8.97 2.93
N ALA A 34 1.08 -9.35 4.10
CA ALA A 34 2.49 -9.69 4.26
C ALA A 34 2.90 -10.89 3.39
N ARG A 35 2.05 -11.92 3.28
CA ARG A 35 2.26 -13.05 2.37
C ARG A 35 2.22 -12.65 0.90
N TRP A 36 1.28 -11.77 0.51
CA TRP A 36 1.17 -11.28 -0.86
C TRP A 36 2.42 -10.49 -1.28
N LEU A 37 2.94 -9.61 -0.41
CA LEU A 37 4.20 -8.89 -0.65
C LEU A 37 5.41 -9.82 -0.85
N LYS A 38 5.35 -11.06 -0.32
CA LYS A 38 6.34 -12.12 -0.51
C LYS A 38 6.04 -13.06 -1.69
N GLY A 39 4.90 -12.87 -2.38
CA GLY A 39 4.45 -13.74 -3.49
C GLY A 39 3.83 -15.06 -3.04
N GLN A 40 3.37 -15.15 -1.80
CA GLN A 40 2.87 -16.38 -1.16
C GLN A 40 1.35 -16.45 -1.00
N SER A 41 0.63 -15.45 -1.52
CA SER A 41 -0.83 -15.38 -1.55
C SER A 41 -1.29 -14.38 -2.60
N GLU A 42 -2.59 -14.35 -2.87
CA GLU A 42 -3.22 -13.37 -3.77
C GLU A 42 -4.09 -12.37 -3.01
N ILE A 43 -4.34 -11.23 -3.65
CA ILE A 43 -5.27 -10.20 -3.20
C ILE A 43 -6.39 -10.03 -4.23
N THR A 44 -7.50 -9.46 -3.80
CA THR A 44 -8.68 -9.26 -4.65
C THR A 44 -8.45 -8.15 -5.70
N PRO A 45 -9.22 -8.12 -6.81
CA PRO A 45 -9.17 -7.03 -7.77
C PRO A 45 -9.38 -5.64 -7.16
N LYS A 46 -10.24 -5.53 -6.13
CA LYS A 46 -10.44 -4.28 -5.37
C LYS A 46 -9.17 -3.83 -4.66
N GLN A 47 -8.45 -4.77 -4.03
CA GLN A 47 -7.17 -4.50 -3.37
C GLN A 47 -6.07 -4.15 -4.37
N ILE A 48 -6.05 -4.79 -5.56
CA ILE A 48 -5.13 -4.43 -6.66
C ILE A 48 -5.32 -2.97 -7.06
N LYS A 49 -6.57 -2.55 -7.29
CA LYS A 49 -6.89 -1.15 -7.62
C LYS A 49 -6.39 -0.18 -6.54
N ARG A 50 -6.63 -0.49 -5.26
CA ARG A 50 -6.16 0.34 -4.14
C ARG A 50 -4.64 0.37 -4.02
N THR A 51 -3.93 -0.71 -4.36
CA THR A 51 -2.47 -0.69 -4.46
C THR A 51 -1.98 0.28 -5.52
N HIS A 52 -2.64 0.36 -6.68
CA HIS A 52 -2.31 1.35 -7.70
C HIS A 52 -2.59 2.78 -7.23
N ASP A 53 -3.73 3.03 -6.58
CA ASP A 53 -4.05 4.33 -5.99
C ASP A 53 -3.03 4.75 -4.91
N PHE A 54 -2.62 3.80 -4.07
CA PHE A 54 -1.56 4.00 -3.08
C PHE A 54 -0.26 4.44 -3.75
N ARG A 55 0.18 3.78 -4.82
CA ARG A 55 1.43 4.16 -5.49
C ARG A 55 1.37 5.51 -6.20
N ASN A 56 0.20 5.98 -6.59
CA ASN A 56 0.02 7.27 -7.26
C ASN A 56 0.02 8.46 -6.29
N GLY A 57 0.40 8.28 -5.02
CA GLY A 57 0.55 9.38 -4.06
C GLY A 57 -0.78 9.91 -3.50
N LYS A 58 -1.93 9.29 -3.82
CA LYS A 58 -3.24 9.64 -3.25
C LYS A 58 -3.36 9.34 -1.73
N PHE A 59 -2.27 8.95 -1.08
CA PHE A 59 -2.19 8.73 0.37
C PHE A 59 -1.33 9.78 1.08
N ILE A 60 -0.64 10.66 0.34
CA ILE A 60 0.14 11.77 0.91
C ILE A 60 -0.85 12.90 1.18
N LYS A 61 -1.20 13.12 2.44
CA LYS A 61 -1.84 14.38 2.85
C LYS A 61 -0.83 15.49 2.67
N THR A 62 -1.18 16.51 1.91
CA THR A 62 -0.35 17.72 1.77
C THR A 62 -0.36 18.52 3.06
N VAL A 63 0.67 19.36 3.28
CA VAL A 63 0.73 20.26 4.45
C VAL A 63 -0.52 21.15 4.51
N ASP A 64 -1.03 21.60 3.36
CA ASP A 64 -2.29 22.34 3.23
C ASP A 64 -3.52 21.57 3.72
N GLU A 65 -3.59 20.25 3.52
CA GLU A 65 -4.71 19.43 4.01
C GLU A 65 -4.64 19.22 5.52
N ILE A 66 -3.43 19.18 6.09
CA ILE A 66 -3.21 19.06 7.54
C ILE A 66 -3.59 20.37 8.24
N LEU A 67 -3.28 21.52 7.65
CA LEU A 67 -3.58 22.85 8.20
C LEU A 67 -5.08 23.22 8.13
N LYS A 68 -5.89 22.52 7.33
CA LYS A 68 -7.34 22.74 7.23
C LYS A 68 -8.16 21.92 8.24
N GLU A 69 -7.57 20.91 8.88
CA GLU A 69 -8.21 20.05 9.88
C GLU A 69 -7.89 20.48 11.33
N GLY A 70 -7.11 21.55 11.55
CA GLY A 70 -6.78 22.12 12.87
C GLY A 70 -7.37 23.51 13.05
#